data_AF-A0AAU0KXP1-F1
#
_entry.id   AF-A0AAU0KXP1-F1
#
_cell.length_a   1.000
_cell.length_b   1.000
_cell.length_c   1.000
_cell.angle_alpha   90.00
_cell.angle_beta   90.00
_cell.angle_gamma   90.00
#
_symmetry.space_group_name_H-M   'P 1'
#
loop_
_entity.id
_entity.type
_entity.pdbx_description
1 polymer ?
#
loop_
_entity_poly.entity_id
_entity_poly.type
_entity_poly.pdbx_seq_one_letter_code
_entity_poly.pdbx_strand_id
1 'polypeptide(L)'
;MKRTVKITKNSFFKIFSDAIMLYEPSVKEQKTHIKKTLAKSGTLSVNYAFEAAANSFLSSIDITKNLKGQIDRFSALDKLDYTLQWHKETSLPQGVNETQIIKELLERCGYC
;
A
#
# COMPACT_ATOMS: atom_id res chain seq x y z
N MET A 1 12.67 18.15 -12.85
CA MET A 1 11.83 19.32 -12.48
C MET A 1 10.96 18.92 -11.28
N LYS A 2 11.01 19.61 -10.12
CA LYS A 2 10.20 19.21 -8.96
C LYS A 2 8.72 19.55 -9.22
N ARG A 3 7.89 18.52 -9.47
CA ARG A 3 6.44 18.65 -9.65
C ARG A 3 5.79 18.93 -8.29
N THR A 4 5.02 20.02 -8.17
CA THR A 4 4.37 20.40 -6.91
C THR A 4 3.07 19.62 -6.74
N VAL A 5 2.96 18.88 -5.63
CA VAL A 5 1.81 18.01 -5.31
C VAL A 5 1.22 18.47 -3.98
N LYS A 6 -0.10 18.73 -3.95
CA LYS A 6 -0.81 19.10 -2.72
C LYS A 6 -1.61 17.91 -2.21
N ILE A 7 -1.10 17.26 -1.17
CA ILE A 7 -1.78 16.16 -0.47
C ILE A 7 -2.82 16.76 0.48
N THR A 8 -4.10 16.56 0.23
CA THR A 8 -5.20 17.22 0.96
C THR A 8 -5.93 16.31 1.95
N LYS A 9 -6.02 15.00 1.69
CA LYS A 9 -6.58 13.97 2.60
C LYS A 9 -5.90 12.63 2.38
N ASN A 10 -5.08 12.19 3.34
CA ASN A 10 -4.41 10.91 3.30
C ASN A 10 -4.71 10.13 4.59
N SER A 11 -5.37 8.97 4.46
CA SER A 11 -5.67 8.07 5.58
C SER A 11 -4.56 7.06 5.87
N PHE A 12 -3.43 7.12 5.15
CA PHE A 12 -2.27 6.22 5.30
C PHE A 12 -1.90 6.01 6.76
N PHE A 13 -1.59 7.07 7.50
CA PHE A 13 -1.10 6.95 8.89
C PHE A 13 -2.13 6.30 9.81
N LYS A 14 -3.42 6.59 9.60
CA LYS A 14 -4.50 5.97 10.38
C LYS A 14 -4.58 4.48 10.09
N ILE A 15 -4.67 4.10 8.82
CA ILE A 15 -4.79 2.70 8.39
C ILE A 15 -3.53 1.90 8.77
N PHE A 16 -2.35 2.51 8.65
CA PHE A 16 -1.09 1.89 9.02
C PHE A 16 -0.96 1.70 10.53
N SER A 17 -1.42 2.67 11.33
CA SER A 17 -1.53 2.53 12.79
C SER A 17 -2.43 1.35 13.15
N ASP A 18 -3.61 1.25 12.51
CA ASP A 18 -4.53 0.12 12.72
C ASP A 18 -3.86 -1.22 12.38
N ALA A 19 -3.04 -1.27 11.32
CA ALA A 19 -2.29 -2.48 10.95
C ALA A 19 -1.30 -2.92 12.04
N ILE A 20 -0.55 -1.98 12.61
CA ILE A 20 0.38 -2.25 13.72
C ILE A 20 -0.38 -2.74 14.95
N MET A 21 -1.52 -2.10 15.27
CA MET A 21 -2.35 -2.49 16.41
C MET A 21 -2.95 -3.89 16.28
N LEU A 22 -3.07 -4.43 15.06
CA LEU A 22 -3.49 -5.81 14.82
C LEU A 22 -2.34 -6.82 14.94
N TYR A 23 -1.10 -6.39 14.65
CA TYR A 23 0.07 -7.26 14.68
C TYR A 23 0.40 -7.71 16.11
N GLU A 24 0.48 -6.78 17.07
CA GLU A 24 0.88 -7.11 18.44
C GLU A 24 -0.04 -8.15 19.12
N PRO A 25 -1.38 -8.05 19.04
CA PRO A 25 -2.29 -9.10 19.50
C PRO A 25 -2.11 -10.42 18.74
N SER A 26 -1.82 -10.38 17.43
CA SER A 26 -1.64 -11.60 16.63
C SER A 26 -0.45 -12.45 17.11
N VAL A 27 0.61 -11.80 17.59
CA VAL A 27 1.82 -12.48 18.09
C VAL A 27 1.59 -13.09 19.48
N LYS A 28 0.77 -12.44 20.31
CA LYS A 28 0.46 -12.89 21.68
C LYS A 28 -0.67 -13.93 21.75
N GLU A 29 -1.44 -14.08 20.68
CA GLU A 29 -2.60 -14.97 20.63
C GLU A 29 -2.20 -16.45 20.52
N GLN A 30 -2.83 -17.29 21.35
CA GLN A 30 -2.58 -18.73 21.41
C GLN A 30 -3.56 -19.51 20.52
N LYS A 31 -4.77 -18.99 20.30
CA LYS A 31 -5.76 -19.61 19.42
C LYS A 31 -5.38 -19.40 17.96
N THR A 32 -4.93 -20.48 17.32
CA THR A 32 -4.42 -20.47 15.93
C THR A 32 -5.34 -19.75 14.93
N HIS A 33 -6.66 -19.91 15.04
CA HIS A 33 -7.59 -19.26 14.11
C HIS A 33 -7.64 -17.73 14.32
N ILE A 34 -7.70 -17.26 15.57
CA ILE A 34 -7.70 -15.83 15.90
C ILE A 34 -6.36 -15.20 15.50
N LYS A 35 -5.24 -15.85 15.84
CA LYS A 35 -3.89 -15.45 15.43
C LYS A 35 -3.80 -15.23 13.92
N LYS A 36 -4.26 -16.20 13.13
CA LYS A 36 -4.26 -16.11 11.65
C LYS A 36 -5.14 -14.97 11.15
N THR A 37 -6.32 -14.79 11.72
CA THR A 37 -7.24 -13.70 11.35
C THR A 37 -6.62 -12.34 11.64
N LEU A 38 -6.07 -12.12 12.83
CA LEU A 38 -5.43 -10.85 13.21
C LEU A 38 -4.23 -10.53 12.32
N ALA A 39 -3.36 -11.53 12.06
CA ALA A 39 -2.22 -11.36 11.18
C ALA A 39 -2.66 -11.02 9.74
N LYS A 40 -3.66 -11.73 9.20
CA LYS A 40 -4.19 -11.45 7.87
C LYS A 40 -4.83 -10.06 7.78
N SER A 41 -5.60 -9.66 8.79
CA SER A 41 -6.20 -8.32 8.86
C SER A 41 -5.12 -7.23 8.96
N GLY A 42 -4.05 -7.46 9.72
CA GLY A 42 -2.91 -6.54 9.79
C GLY A 42 -2.25 -6.35 8.42
N THR A 43 -1.93 -7.44 7.73
CA THR A 43 -1.36 -7.38 6.37
C THR A 43 -2.31 -6.69 5.38
N LEU A 44 -3.61 -6.96 5.47
CA LEU A 44 -4.62 -6.31 4.63
C LEU A 44 -4.65 -4.79 4.87
N SER A 45 -4.60 -4.36 6.12
CA SER A 45 -4.52 -2.94 6.47
C SER A 45 -3.25 -2.29 5.91
N VAL A 46 -2.10 -2.97 5.91
CA VAL A 46 -0.88 -2.44 5.25
C VAL A 46 -1.12 -2.22 3.75
N ASN A 47 -1.77 -3.16 3.06
CA ASN A 47 -2.12 -3.00 1.64
C ASN A 47 -2.96 -1.74 1.40
N TYR A 48 -4.02 -1.56 2.20
CA TYR A 48 -4.89 -0.40 2.11
C TYR A 48 -4.21 0.90 2.49
N ALA A 49 -3.20 0.86 3.36
CA ALA A 49 -2.39 2.03 3.65
C ALA A 49 -1.63 2.46 2.38
N PHE A 50 -0.91 1.54 1.72
CA PHE A 50 -0.20 1.87 0.47
C PHE A 50 -1.13 2.39 -0.62
N GLU A 51 -2.29 1.75 -0.78
CA GLU A 51 -3.29 2.22 -1.73
C GLU A 51 -3.81 3.62 -1.38
N ALA A 52 -4.08 3.91 -0.10
CA ALA A 52 -4.50 5.24 0.33
C ALA A 52 -3.44 6.31 0.04
N ALA A 53 -2.15 6.00 0.24
CA ALA A 53 -1.06 6.90 -0.08
C ALA A 53 -0.99 7.18 -1.59
N ALA A 54 -1.02 6.14 -2.42
CA ALA A 54 -0.97 6.28 -3.87
C ALA A 54 -2.22 7.02 -4.42
N ASN A 55 -3.42 6.66 -3.96
CA ASN A 55 -4.65 7.32 -4.38
C ASN A 55 -4.72 8.79 -3.95
N SER A 56 -4.20 9.12 -2.76
CA SER A 56 -4.09 10.50 -2.32
C SER A 56 -3.20 11.31 -3.27
N PHE A 57 -2.10 10.74 -3.73
CA PHE A 57 -1.25 11.36 -4.73
C PHE A 57 -1.95 11.48 -6.09
N LEU A 58 -2.55 10.41 -6.60
CA LEU A 58 -3.24 10.40 -7.89
C LEU A 58 -4.39 11.42 -7.95
N SER A 59 -5.04 11.68 -6.81
CA SER A 59 -6.10 12.70 -6.72
C SER A 59 -5.60 14.14 -6.86
N SER A 60 -4.29 14.36 -6.70
CA SER A 60 -3.66 15.69 -6.72
C SER A 60 -3.05 16.06 -8.08
N ILE A 61 -3.05 15.14 -9.04
CA ILE A 61 -2.49 15.32 -10.37
C ILE A 61 -3.59 15.23 -11.43
N ASP A 62 -3.46 16.00 -12.50
CA ASP A 62 -4.41 15.95 -13.61
C ASP A 62 -4.05 14.79 -14.54
N ILE A 63 -4.86 13.72 -14.50
CA ILE A 63 -4.70 12.52 -15.32
C ILE A 63 -5.96 12.26 -16.14
N THR A 64 -5.77 11.80 -17.37
CA THR A 64 -6.91 11.47 -18.26
C THR A 64 -7.73 10.32 -17.69
N LYS A 65 -9.03 10.29 -17.99
CA LYS A 65 -9.94 9.22 -17.53
C LYS A 65 -9.47 7.82 -17.95
N ASN A 66 -8.90 7.70 -19.15
CA ASN A 66 -8.39 6.42 -19.65
C ASN A 66 -7.18 5.94 -18.83
N LEU A 67 -6.22 6.84 -18.57
CA LEU A 67 -5.04 6.53 -17.76
C LEU A 67 -5.43 6.21 -16.31
N LYS A 68 -6.37 6.97 -15.73
CA LYS A 68 -6.92 6.68 -14.41
C LYS A 68 -7.53 5.27 -14.35
N GLY A 69 -8.32 4.89 -15.35
CA GLY A 69 -8.93 3.56 -15.40
C GLY A 69 -7.92 2.41 -15.54
N GLN A 70 -6.74 2.67 -16.12
CA GLN A 70 -5.63 1.70 -16.13
C GLN A 70 -4.96 1.61 -14.76
N ILE A 71 -4.64 2.76 -14.16
CA ILE A 71 -3.98 2.82 -12.84
C ILE A 71 -4.88 2.25 -11.74
N ASP A 72 -6.20 2.43 -11.80
CA ASP A 72 -7.13 1.90 -10.80
C ASP A 72 -7.07 0.36 -10.69
N ARG A 73 -6.64 -0.33 -11.76
CA ARG A 73 -6.47 -1.80 -11.81
C ARG A 73 -5.11 -2.28 -11.30
N PHE A 74 -4.18 -1.37 -11.02
CA PHE A 74 -2.87 -1.73 -10.50
C PHE A 74 -2.97 -2.25 -9.08
N SER A 75 -2.06 -3.16 -8.70
CA SER A 75 -1.88 -3.51 -7.30
C SER A 75 -1.48 -2.27 -6.48
N ALA A 76 -1.62 -2.32 -5.16
CA ALA A 76 -1.23 -1.19 -4.31
C ALA A 76 0.26 -0.83 -4.48
N LEU A 77 1.13 -1.83 -4.66
CA LEU A 77 2.56 -1.61 -4.92
C LEU A 77 2.82 -1.00 -6.28
N ASP A 78 2.13 -1.45 -7.33
CA ASP A 78 2.29 -0.88 -8.68
C ASP A 78 1.77 0.57 -8.74
N LYS A 79 0.67 0.89 -8.02
CA LYS A 79 0.21 2.28 -7.86
C LYS A 79 1.26 3.13 -7.13
N LEU A 80 1.90 2.58 -6.11
CA LEU A 80 2.96 3.25 -5.36
C LEU A 80 4.21 3.47 -6.23
N ASP A 81 4.62 2.46 -7.00
CA ASP A 81 5.75 2.53 -7.92
C ASP A 81 5.53 3.58 -9.01
N TYR A 82 4.34 3.58 -9.62
CA TYR A 82 3.92 4.62 -10.56
C TYR A 82 4.01 6.02 -9.94
N THR A 83 3.55 6.16 -8.70
CA THR A 83 3.61 7.43 -7.95
C THR A 83 5.05 7.90 -7.75
N LEU A 84 5.95 7.00 -7.34
CA LEU A 84 7.37 7.31 -7.17
C LEU A 84 8.01 7.71 -8.50
N GLN A 85 7.73 6.97 -9.57
CA GLN A 85 8.28 7.24 -10.89
C GLN A 85 7.81 8.61 -11.39
N TRP A 86 6.53 8.93 -11.21
CA TRP A 86 5.98 10.22 -11.62
C TRP A 86 6.52 11.38 -10.79
N HIS A 87 6.64 11.23 -9.47
CA HIS A 87 6.97 12.35 -8.59
C HIS A 87 8.48 12.60 -8.42
N LYS A 88 9.26 11.52 -8.39
CA LYS A 88 10.69 11.54 -8.05
C LYS A 88 11.59 11.00 -9.15
N GLU A 89 11.03 10.49 -10.26
CA GLU A 89 11.80 9.82 -11.32
C GLU A 89 12.56 8.59 -10.79
N THR A 90 12.02 7.94 -9.76
CA THR A 90 12.58 6.75 -9.10
C THR A 90 11.55 5.62 -9.05
N SER A 91 11.98 4.37 -9.07
CA SER A 91 11.11 3.21 -8.83
C SER A 91 11.32 2.64 -7.43
N LEU A 92 10.41 1.78 -6.99
CA LEU A 92 10.70 0.82 -5.94
C LEU A 92 11.94 0.00 -6.32
N PRO A 93 12.88 -0.21 -5.39
CA PRO A 93 14.12 -0.90 -5.67
C PRO A 93 13.83 -2.38 -5.95
N GLN A 94 14.12 -2.82 -7.16
CA GLN A 94 13.91 -4.21 -7.58
C GLN A 94 15.01 -5.11 -7.01
N GLY A 95 14.64 -6.34 -6.64
CA GLY A 95 15.57 -7.32 -6.07
C GLY A 95 16.02 -7.05 -4.63
N VAL A 96 15.52 -5.99 -3.99
CA VAL A 96 15.75 -5.72 -2.58
C VAL A 96 14.82 -6.58 -1.72
N ASN A 97 15.39 -7.17 -0.67
CA ASN A 97 14.73 -8.18 0.16
C ASN A 97 13.42 -7.66 0.76
N GLU A 98 13.42 -6.43 1.27
CA GLU A 98 12.27 -5.79 1.89
C GLU A 98 11.11 -5.62 0.90
N THR A 99 11.40 -5.23 -0.35
CA THR A 99 10.39 -5.10 -1.40
C THR A 99 9.79 -6.45 -1.78
N GLN A 100 10.61 -7.51 -1.84
CA GLN A 100 10.12 -8.87 -2.09
C GLN A 100 9.27 -9.40 -0.94
N ILE A 101 9.70 -9.19 0.31
CA ILE A 101 8.95 -9.58 1.50
C ILE A 101 7.57 -8.92 1.49
N ILE A 102 7.48 -7.61 1.22
CA ILE A 102 6.20 -6.92 1.18
C ILE A 102 5.33 -7.47 0.04
N LYS A 103 5.91 -7.69 -1.15
CA LYS A 103 5.18 -8.25 -2.29
C LYS A 103 4.60 -9.63 -1.98
N GLU A 104 5.41 -10.54 -1.46
CA GLU A 104 4.98 -11.89 -1.06
C GLU A 104 3.90 -11.87 0.03
N LEU A 105 4.01 -10.95 1.00
CA LEU A 105 3.01 -10.79 2.06
C LEU A 105 1.64 -10.38 1.50
N LEU A 106 1.63 -9.49 0.51
CA LEU A 106 0.40 -9.03 -0.14
C LEU A 106 -0.22 -10.13 -1.03
N GLU A 107 0.59 -10.83 -1.81
CA GLU A 107 0.15 -11.94 -2.68
C GLU A 107 -0.49 -13.07 -1.86
N ARG A 108 0.13 -13.46 -0.73
CA ARG A 108 -0.39 -14.50 0.18
C ARG A 108 -1.75 -14.17 0.79
N CYS A 109 -2.14 -12.90 0.80
CA CYS A 109 -3.45 -12.47 1.31
C CYS A 109 -4.57 -12.54 0.26
N GLY A 110 -4.23 -12.86 -1.01
CA GLY A 110 -5.18 -13.05 -2.11
C GLY A 110 -5.41 -11.83 -2.99
N TYR A 111 -4.42 -10.94 -3.12
CA TYR A 111 -4.53 -9.71 -3.93
C TYR A 111 -3.44 -9.67 -5.01
N CYS A 112 -3.80 -10.17 -6.20
CA CYS A 112 -3.16 -9.86 -7.48
C CYS A 112 -4.22 -9.24 -8.39
#